data_AF-A0A1M3N2K1-F1
#
_entry.id   AF-A0A1M3N2K1-F1
#
_cell.length_a   1.000
_cell.length_b   1.000
_cell.length_c   1.000
_cell.angle_alpha   90.00
_cell.angle_beta   90.00
_cell.angle_gamma   90.00
#
_symmetry.space_group_name_H-M   'P 1'
#
loop_
_entity.id
_entity.type
_entity.pdbx_description
1 polymer ?
#
loop_
_entity_poly.entity_id
_entity_poly.type
_entity_poly.pdbx_seq_one_letter_code
_entity_poly.pdbx_strand_id
1 'polypeptide(L)'
;MYRGMTLVCPACGGALEYTTASLPVHGCRGCGGMWLGPDAAVHVLQGRGGALEHEIVESDTRASLHPTGTPTVPDGEVRRCPSCALEMAPLVFRDVRVDSCPTHGTWFDRLELTRVTKAIVDRKRKLQRSQDEAGLPSLDDLVDDTKVVAGAGAKALAGLGATIVAELWTWLTKHNTGCSCPECTRIR
;
A
#
# COMPACT_ATOMS: atom_id res chain seq x y z
N MET A 1 -10.11 -12.14 1.83
CA MET A 1 -10.55 -12.63 0.50
C MET A 1 -11.71 -11.76 0.03
N TYR A 2 -11.57 -11.01 -1.08
CA TYR A 2 -12.58 -10.05 -1.59
C TYR A 2 -13.36 -10.56 -2.83
N ARG A 3 -13.28 -11.86 -3.14
CA ARG A 3 -13.99 -12.43 -4.29
C ARG A 3 -15.50 -12.54 -3.99
N GLY A 4 -16.31 -11.70 -4.64
CA GLY A 4 -17.77 -11.84 -4.68
C GLY A 4 -18.58 -10.76 -3.95
N MET A 5 -17.93 -9.82 -3.25
CA MET A 5 -18.61 -8.67 -2.63
C MET A 5 -18.54 -7.46 -3.57
N THR A 6 -19.70 -6.86 -3.86
CA THR A 6 -19.78 -5.58 -4.57
C THR A 6 -19.38 -4.45 -3.62
N LEU A 7 -18.15 -3.96 -3.75
CA LEU A 7 -17.66 -2.83 -2.96
C LEU A 7 -18.14 -1.50 -3.56
N VAL A 8 -18.43 -0.54 -2.69
CA VAL A 8 -18.88 0.81 -3.06
C VAL A 8 -17.74 1.81 -2.87
N CYS A 9 -17.54 2.69 -3.85
CA CYS A 9 -16.49 3.69 -3.83
C CYS A 9 -16.73 4.67 -2.68
N PRO A 10 -15.77 4.86 -1.77
CA PRO A 10 -15.92 5.77 -0.65
C PRO A 10 -15.90 7.25 -1.06
N ALA A 11 -15.35 7.57 -2.24
CA ALA A 11 -15.24 8.94 -2.72
C ALA A 11 -16.44 9.42 -3.54
N CYS A 12 -17.13 8.53 -4.27
CA CYS A 12 -18.24 8.91 -5.15
C CYS A 12 -19.47 7.99 -5.13
N GLY A 13 -19.46 6.92 -4.32
CA GLY A 13 -20.58 5.97 -4.24
C GLY A 13 -20.74 5.02 -5.44
N GLY A 14 -19.88 5.12 -6.47
CA GLY A 14 -19.90 4.21 -7.62
C GLY A 14 -19.42 2.79 -7.30
N ALA A 15 -19.63 1.84 -8.21
CA ALA A 15 -19.11 0.48 -8.03
C ALA A 15 -17.58 0.44 -8.10
N LEU A 16 -16.96 -0.37 -7.23
CA LEU A 16 -15.54 -0.71 -7.30
C LEU A 16 -15.36 -2.02 -8.05
N GLU A 17 -14.57 -1.98 -9.12
CA GLU A 17 -14.32 -3.11 -10.00
C GLU A 17 -12.96 -3.73 -9.73
N TYR A 18 -12.91 -5.05 -9.69
CA TYR A 18 -11.66 -5.77 -9.54
C TYR A 18 -10.72 -5.48 -10.71
N THR A 19 -9.47 -5.13 -10.41
CA THR A 19 -8.55 -4.61 -11.44
C THR A 19 -7.38 -5.52 -11.76
N THR A 20 -6.92 -6.35 -10.81
CA THR A 20 -5.79 -7.27 -11.02
C THR A 20 -6.12 -8.66 -10.48
N ALA A 21 -5.70 -9.73 -11.17
CA ALA A 21 -6.02 -11.10 -10.72
C ALA A 21 -5.25 -11.52 -9.46
N SER A 22 -4.05 -10.95 -9.28
CA SER A 22 -3.01 -11.34 -8.34
C SER A 22 -3.19 -10.76 -6.93
N LEU A 23 -3.84 -9.61 -6.80
CA LEU A 23 -4.02 -8.91 -5.52
C LEU A 23 -5.43 -8.33 -5.38
N PRO A 24 -5.89 -8.09 -4.14
CA PRO A 24 -7.17 -7.47 -3.87
C PRO A 24 -7.14 -5.97 -4.19
N VAL A 25 -7.14 -5.63 -5.47
CA VAL A 25 -7.13 -4.26 -5.99
C VAL A 25 -8.44 -4.00 -6.72
N HIS A 26 -9.11 -2.92 -6.31
CA HIS A 26 -10.35 -2.49 -6.94
C HIS A 26 -10.27 -1.03 -7.37
N GLY A 27 -10.67 -0.72 -8.59
CA GLY A 27 -10.68 0.63 -9.15
C GLY A 27 -12.09 1.16 -9.33
N CYS A 28 -12.26 2.45 -9.12
CA CYS A 28 -13.50 3.16 -9.44
C CYS A 28 -13.40 3.79 -10.83
N ARG A 29 -14.26 3.37 -11.78
CA ARG A 29 -14.35 4.05 -13.09
C ARG A 29 -14.96 5.45 -13.02
N GLY A 30 -15.72 5.74 -11.96
CA GLY A 30 -16.35 7.03 -11.74
C GLY A 30 -15.32 8.11 -11.44
N CYS A 31 -14.69 8.03 -10.27
CA CYS A 31 -13.74 9.07 -9.82
C CYS A 31 -12.27 8.76 -10.13
N GLY A 32 -11.92 7.52 -10.54
CA GLY A 32 -10.54 7.10 -10.79
C GLY A 32 -9.73 6.71 -9.56
N GLY A 33 -10.36 6.61 -8.37
CA GLY A 33 -9.69 6.16 -7.15
C GLY A 33 -9.55 4.64 -7.04
N MET A 34 -8.66 4.20 -6.16
CA MET A 34 -8.22 2.81 -6.01
C MET A 34 -8.33 2.34 -4.56
N TRP A 35 -8.92 1.17 -4.37
CA TRP A 35 -8.97 0.45 -3.10
C TRP A 35 -8.00 -0.73 -3.13
N LEU A 36 -7.00 -0.70 -2.26
CA LEU A 36 -6.04 -1.78 -2.08
C LEU A 36 -6.33 -2.51 -0.77
N GLY A 37 -6.55 -3.82 -0.83
CA GLY A 37 -6.62 -4.66 0.37
C GLY A 37 -5.29 -4.66 1.15
N PRO A 38 -5.25 -5.22 2.37
CA PRO A 38 -4.13 -5.06 3.30
C PRO A 38 -2.79 -5.48 2.70
N ASP A 39 -2.73 -6.67 2.09
CA ASP A 39 -1.50 -7.19 1.49
C ASP A 39 -1.03 -6.32 0.33
N ALA A 40 -1.96 -5.91 -0.54
CA ALA A 40 -1.66 -5.03 -1.67
C ALA A 40 -1.13 -3.66 -1.22
N ALA A 41 -1.76 -3.06 -0.21
CA ALA A 41 -1.34 -1.79 0.36
C ALA A 41 0.06 -1.90 0.98
N VAL A 42 0.35 -2.98 1.72
CA VAL A 42 1.68 -3.23 2.29
C VAL A 42 2.73 -3.38 1.19
N HIS A 43 2.45 -4.15 0.13
CA HIS A 43 3.39 -4.34 -0.98
C HIS A 43 3.77 -3.03 -1.67
N VAL A 44 2.76 -2.19 -1.97
CA VAL A 44 2.97 -0.88 -2.59
C VAL A 44 3.71 0.06 -1.65
N LEU A 45 3.24 0.23 -0.40
CA LEU A 45 3.80 1.21 0.53
C LEU A 45 5.24 0.86 0.96
N GLN A 46 5.60 -0.43 0.99
CA GLN A 46 6.96 -0.86 1.30
C GLN A 46 7.90 -0.80 0.07
N GLY A 47 7.38 -0.54 -1.12
CA GLY A 47 8.18 -0.56 -2.35
C GLY A 47 8.75 -1.95 -2.66
N ARG A 48 8.03 -3.02 -2.30
CA ARG A 48 8.47 -4.43 -2.44
C ARG A 48 7.85 -5.13 -3.65
N GLY A 49 7.14 -4.40 -4.49
CA GLY A 49 6.21 -4.96 -5.45
C GLY A 49 6.78 -5.33 -6.81
N GLY A 50 8.05 -5.06 -7.18
CA GLY A 50 8.61 -5.57 -8.45
C GLY A 50 7.64 -5.52 -9.66
N ALA A 51 7.33 -6.67 -10.26
CA ALA A 51 6.34 -6.79 -11.34
C ALA A 51 4.88 -6.49 -10.93
N LEU A 52 4.54 -6.75 -9.67
CA LEU A 52 3.23 -6.49 -9.07
C LEU A 52 2.95 -4.98 -8.89
N GLU A 53 3.99 -4.21 -8.55
CA GLU A 53 3.95 -2.74 -8.55
C GLU A 53 3.58 -2.22 -9.94
N HIS A 54 4.14 -2.81 -11.00
CA HIS A 54 3.87 -2.40 -12.38
C HIS A 54 2.41 -2.68 -12.78
N GLU A 55 1.89 -3.88 -12.45
CA GLU A 55 0.49 -4.26 -12.71
C GLU A 55 -0.49 -3.29 -12.02
N ILE A 56 -0.20 -2.92 -10.77
CA ILE A 56 -1.03 -1.98 -9.99
C ILE A 56 -1.00 -0.57 -10.59
N VAL A 57 0.18 -0.07 -10.99
CA VAL A 57 0.33 1.28 -11.58
C VAL A 57 -0.34 1.36 -12.95
N GLU A 58 -0.23 0.32 -13.77
CA GLU A 58 -0.90 0.26 -15.07
C GLU A 58 -2.43 0.31 -14.88
N SER A 59 -2.92 -0.46 -13.92
CA SER A 59 -4.32 -0.45 -13.48
C SER A 59 -4.78 0.94 -13.03
N ASP A 60 -4.02 1.62 -12.16
CA ASP A 60 -4.29 2.99 -11.70
C ASP A 60 -4.34 3.99 -12.87
N THR A 61 -3.38 3.88 -13.79
CA THR A 61 -3.30 4.73 -14.99
C THR A 61 -4.58 4.57 -15.82
N ARG A 62 -5.02 3.33 -16.08
CA ARG A 62 -6.25 3.07 -16.83
C ARG A 62 -7.49 3.64 -16.14
N ALA A 63 -7.61 3.48 -14.82
CA ALA A 63 -8.71 4.06 -14.05
C ALA A 63 -8.69 5.60 -14.07
N SER A 64 -7.49 6.19 -14.08
CA SER A 64 -7.29 7.63 -14.03
C SER A 64 -7.45 8.36 -15.36
N LEU A 65 -7.27 7.70 -16.52
CA LEU A 65 -7.28 8.37 -17.83
C LEU A 65 -8.66 8.87 -18.25
N HIS A 66 -9.74 8.22 -17.82
CA HIS A 66 -11.11 8.57 -18.25
C HIS A 66 -12.11 8.40 -17.10
N PRO A 67 -12.07 9.25 -16.05
CA PRO A 67 -13.11 9.21 -15.02
C PRO A 67 -14.45 9.62 -15.64
N THR A 68 -15.48 8.83 -15.41
CA THR A 68 -16.83 9.13 -15.89
C THR A 68 -17.63 10.02 -14.94
N GLY A 69 -17.04 10.39 -13.79
CA GLY A 69 -17.64 11.26 -12.80
C GLY A 69 -16.61 12.00 -11.94
N THR A 70 -17.11 12.77 -10.99
CA THR A 70 -16.30 13.50 -10.02
C THR A 70 -16.41 12.86 -8.63
N PRO A 71 -15.37 12.96 -7.78
CA PRO A 71 -15.51 12.69 -6.36
C PRO A 71 -16.65 13.53 -5.77
N THR A 72 -17.52 12.92 -4.97
CA THR A 72 -18.56 13.64 -4.21
C THR A 72 -18.08 13.99 -2.81
N VAL A 73 -17.14 13.22 -2.26
CA VAL A 73 -16.43 13.51 -1.01
C VAL A 73 -15.06 14.11 -1.34
N PRO A 74 -14.82 15.40 -1.04
CA PRO A 74 -13.54 16.06 -1.26
C PRO A 74 -12.36 15.32 -0.63
N ASP A 75 -11.18 15.51 -1.21
CA ASP A 75 -9.93 15.08 -0.59
C ASP A 75 -9.81 15.68 0.82
N GLY A 76 -9.46 14.83 1.78
CA GLY A 76 -9.25 15.20 3.16
C GLY A 76 -10.46 15.17 4.08
N GLU A 77 -11.66 14.87 3.55
CA GLU A 77 -12.84 14.60 4.38
C GLU A 77 -12.91 13.14 4.85
N VAL A 78 -13.72 12.89 5.89
CA VAL A 78 -13.85 11.56 6.49
C VAL A 78 -14.60 10.63 5.54
N ARG A 79 -13.96 9.51 5.19
CA ARG A 79 -14.52 8.47 4.31
C ARG A 79 -14.80 7.19 5.09
N ARG A 80 -15.82 6.44 4.65
CA ARG A 80 -16.18 5.14 5.25
C ARG A 80 -15.54 3.99 4.48
N CYS A 81 -15.06 2.99 5.20
CA CYS A 81 -14.49 1.79 4.63
C CYS A 81 -15.53 1.07 3.77
N PRO A 82 -15.20 0.70 2.52
CA PRO A 82 -16.14 -0.01 1.64
C PRO A 82 -16.47 -1.44 2.12
N SER A 83 -15.69 -1.99 3.06
CA SER A 83 -15.86 -3.35 3.58
C SER A 83 -16.61 -3.40 4.91
N CYS A 84 -16.40 -2.44 5.82
CA CYS A 84 -16.98 -2.46 7.17
C CYS A 84 -17.74 -1.18 7.57
N ALA A 85 -17.82 -0.19 6.68
CA ALA A 85 -18.49 1.11 6.89
C ALA A 85 -17.97 1.98 8.05
N LEU A 86 -16.93 1.55 8.76
CA LEU A 86 -16.22 2.35 9.76
C LEU A 86 -15.45 3.50 9.09
N GLU A 87 -15.26 4.59 9.83
CA GLU A 87 -14.46 5.72 9.36
C GLU A 87 -13.01 5.29 9.14
N MET A 88 -12.45 5.71 8.01
CA MET A 88 -11.05 5.50 7.68
C MET A 88 -10.21 6.61 8.28
N ALA A 89 -9.04 6.25 8.80
CA ALA A 89 -8.10 7.21 9.34
C ALA A 89 -7.22 7.77 8.23
N PRO A 90 -7.00 9.10 8.18
CA PRO A 90 -6.04 9.66 7.25
C PRO A 90 -4.63 9.24 7.65
N LEU A 91 -3.88 8.72 6.69
CA LEU A 91 -2.47 8.38 6.78
C LEU A 91 -1.71 9.26 5.81
N VAL A 92 -0.67 9.95 6.28
CA VAL A 92 0.25 10.66 5.39
C VAL A 92 1.44 9.76 5.12
N PHE A 93 1.55 9.26 3.90
CA PHE A 93 2.71 8.53 3.44
C PHE A 93 3.56 9.44 2.56
N ARG A 94 4.71 9.86 3.10
CA ARG A 94 5.59 10.88 2.50
C ARG A 94 4.83 12.20 2.38
N ASP A 95 4.40 12.56 1.17
CA ASP A 95 3.67 13.77 0.80
C ASP A 95 2.27 13.46 0.25
N VAL A 96 1.85 12.18 0.28
CA VAL A 96 0.54 11.74 -0.18
C VAL A 96 -0.31 11.37 1.02
N ARG A 97 -1.47 12.03 1.15
CA ARG A 97 -2.51 11.64 2.11
C ARG A 97 -3.32 10.50 1.50
N VAL A 98 -3.61 9.47 2.29
CA VAL A 98 -4.43 8.32 1.89
C VAL A 98 -5.35 7.97 3.05
N ASP A 99 -6.48 7.32 2.79
CA ASP A 99 -7.42 6.93 3.85
C ASP A 99 -7.32 5.44 4.13
N SER A 100 -6.99 5.07 5.37
CA SER A 100 -6.72 3.69 5.74
C SER A 100 -7.76 3.13 6.70
N CYS A 101 -8.27 1.95 6.37
CA CYS A 101 -8.95 1.08 7.31
C CYS A 101 -7.93 0.10 7.92
N PRO A 102 -7.83 0.02 9.25
CA PRO A 102 -6.82 -0.81 9.92
C PRO A 102 -6.96 -2.32 9.63
N THR A 103 -8.13 -2.76 9.16
CA THR A 103 -8.41 -4.18 8.92
C THR A 103 -8.53 -4.52 7.44
N HIS A 104 -9.09 -3.64 6.62
CA HIS A 104 -9.59 -4.02 5.30
C HIS A 104 -8.83 -3.42 4.12
N GLY A 105 -7.99 -2.41 4.31
CA GLY A 105 -7.26 -1.83 3.19
C GLY A 105 -7.13 -0.32 3.23
N THR A 106 -6.61 0.23 2.15
CA THR A 106 -6.32 1.65 2.00
C THR A 106 -6.91 2.17 0.70
N TRP A 107 -7.57 3.33 0.78
CA TRP A 107 -8.09 4.09 -0.32
C TRP A 107 -7.06 5.12 -0.79
N PHE A 108 -6.91 5.19 -2.11
CA PHE A 108 -6.11 6.17 -2.82
C PHE A 108 -7.05 6.93 -3.75
N ASP A 109 -7.13 8.25 -3.61
CA ASP A 109 -7.81 9.08 -4.59
C ASP A 109 -7.08 9.04 -5.94
N ARG A 110 -7.75 9.60 -6.95
CA ARG A 110 -7.22 9.66 -8.31
C ARG A 110 -5.77 10.17 -8.33
N LEU A 111 -4.88 9.39 -8.97
CA LEU A 111 -3.44 9.64 -9.10
C LEU A 111 -2.62 9.61 -7.79
N GLU A 112 -3.20 9.35 -6.62
CA GLU A 112 -2.42 9.19 -5.37
C GLU A 112 -1.51 7.98 -5.42
N LEU A 113 -2.03 6.86 -5.92
CA LEU A 113 -1.27 5.63 -6.05
C LEU A 113 -0.07 5.81 -6.99
N THR A 114 -0.27 6.45 -8.15
CA THR A 114 0.82 6.87 -9.05
C THR A 114 1.85 7.76 -8.33
N ARG A 115 1.41 8.76 -7.56
CA ARG A 115 2.31 9.66 -6.80
C ARG A 115 3.16 8.88 -5.79
N VAL A 116 2.55 7.98 -5.03
CA VAL A 116 3.24 7.12 -4.05
C VAL A 116 4.30 6.27 -4.75
N THR A 117 3.95 5.57 -5.82
CA THR A 117 4.89 4.68 -6.52
C THR A 117 6.04 5.46 -7.14
N LYS A 118 5.76 6.63 -7.73
CA LYS A 118 6.81 7.53 -8.24
C LYS A 118 7.79 7.95 -7.14
N ALA A 119 7.28 8.36 -5.98
CA ALA A 119 8.11 8.76 -4.85
C ALA A 119 9.01 7.63 -4.32
N ILE A 120 8.53 6.39 -4.37
CA ILE A 120 9.31 5.20 -4.01
C ILE A 120 10.44 4.96 -5.03
N VAL A 121 10.13 4.98 -6.33
CA VAL A 121 11.11 4.78 -7.41
C VAL A 121 12.19 5.86 -7.39
N ASP A 122 11.80 7.13 -7.26
CA ASP A 122 12.74 8.25 -7.23
C ASP A 122 13.70 8.15 -6.04
N ARG A 123 13.21 7.67 -4.88
CA ARG A 123 14.07 7.42 -3.72
C ARG A 123 15.03 6.26 -3.94
N LYS A 124 14.57 5.14 -4.52
CA LYS A 124 15.45 4.01 -4.86
C LYS A 124 16.59 4.46 -5.78
N ARG A 125 16.28 5.25 -6.81
CA ARG A 125 17.29 5.82 -7.73
C ARG A 125 18.29 6.75 -7.04
N LYS A 126 17.82 7.60 -6.12
CA LYS A 126 18.71 8.48 -5.34
C LYS A 126 19.64 7.68 -4.42
N LEU A 127 19.13 6.65 -3.76
CA LEU A 127 19.93 5.76 -2.91
C LEU A 127 20.97 4.99 -3.74
N GLN A 128 20.58 4.43 -4.88
CA GLN A 128 21.51 3.73 -5.77
C GLN A 128 22.64 4.68 -6.22
N ARG A 129 22.30 5.89 -6.69
CA ARG A 129 23.30 6.88 -7.08
C ARG A 129 24.28 7.20 -5.95
N SER A 130 23.78 7.37 -4.73
CA SER A 130 24.66 7.62 -3.57
C SER A 130 25.56 6.43 -3.22
N GLN A 131 25.13 5.19 -3.48
CA GLN A 131 25.93 3.99 -3.29
C GLN A 131 26.99 3.85 -4.38
N ASP A 132 26.61 4.08 -5.64
CA ASP A 132 27.51 4.08 -6.79
C ASP A 132 28.62 5.15 -6.62
N GLU A 133 28.23 6.37 -6.21
CA GLU A 133 29.18 7.46 -5.89
C GLU A 133 30.05 7.14 -4.66
N ALA A 134 29.54 6.38 -3.69
CA ALA A 134 30.31 5.93 -2.53
C ALA A 134 31.18 4.69 -2.82
N GLY A 135 31.05 4.07 -4.00
CA GLY A 135 31.80 2.87 -4.37
C GLY A 135 31.52 1.64 -3.49
N LEU A 136 30.35 1.55 -2.85
CA LEU A 136 29.95 0.35 -2.11
C LEU A 136 29.32 -0.68 -3.08
N PRO A 137 29.69 -1.97 -2.99
CA PRO A 137 29.00 -3.01 -3.76
C PRO A 137 27.52 -3.04 -3.39
N SER A 138 26.63 -3.31 -4.36
CA SER A 138 25.20 -3.38 -4.09
C SER A 138 24.91 -4.55 -3.13
N LEU A 139 23.79 -4.47 -2.40
CA LEU A 139 23.37 -5.57 -1.53
C LEU A 139 23.10 -6.86 -2.33
N ASP A 140 22.77 -6.75 -3.62
CA ASP A 140 22.58 -7.88 -4.53
C ASP A 140 23.93 -8.49 -4.98
N ASP A 141 25.00 -7.68 -5.11
CA ASP A 141 26.35 -8.17 -5.44
C ASP A 141 27.01 -8.96 -4.29
N LEU A 142 26.56 -8.75 -3.04
CA LEU A 142 27.06 -9.47 -1.86
C LEU A 142 26.40 -10.85 -1.66
N VAL A 143 25.44 -11.24 -2.49
CA VAL A 143 24.71 -12.51 -2.34
C VAL A 143 25.27 -13.65 -3.21
N ASP A 144 26.23 -13.40 -4.12
CA ASP A 144 26.65 -14.41 -5.10
C ASP A 144 27.92 -15.23 -4.74
N ASP A 145 28.44 -15.17 -3.50
CA ASP A 145 29.67 -15.91 -3.15
C ASP A 145 29.68 -16.54 -1.74
N THR A 146 28.56 -17.11 -1.29
CA THR A 146 28.57 -18.01 -0.10
C THR A 146 28.13 -19.43 -0.42
N LYS A 147 29.01 -20.14 -1.13
CA LYS A 147 29.14 -21.59 -1.03
C LYS A 147 29.71 -21.94 0.37
N VAL A 148 28.82 -22.35 1.28
CA VAL A 148 29.03 -23.30 2.40
C VAL A 148 30.26 -23.11 3.33
N VAL A 149 30.05 -22.68 4.59
CA VAL A 149 30.47 -23.45 5.79
C VAL A 149 29.77 -22.94 7.07
N ALA A 150 29.39 -23.87 7.93
CA ALA A 150 28.91 -23.61 9.28
C ALA A 150 29.97 -22.87 10.12
N GLY A 151 29.59 -21.81 10.82
CA GLY A 151 30.41 -21.23 11.88
C GLY A 151 30.23 -19.73 12.11
N ALA A 152 29.65 -19.41 13.28
CA ALA A 152 29.87 -18.20 14.07
C ALA A 152 29.89 -16.80 13.39
N GLY A 153 28.82 -16.04 13.65
CA GLY A 153 28.93 -14.63 14.04
C GLY A 153 28.82 -13.58 12.94
N ALA A 154 27.62 -13.01 12.78
CA ALA A 154 27.44 -11.68 12.20
C ALA A 154 26.26 -10.96 12.87
N LYS A 155 26.54 -10.30 14.00
CA LYS A 155 25.72 -9.22 14.56
C LYS A 155 26.21 -7.90 13.95
N ALA A 156 25.49 -7.33 12.99
CA ALA A 156 25.35 -5.88 12.75
C ALA A 156 24.69 -5.67 11.37
N LEU A 157 23.89 -4.61 11.24
CA LEU A 157 23.10 -4.17 10.06
C LEU A 157 21.63 -4.64 9.97
N ALA A 158 20.93 -4.67 11.11
CA ALA A 158 19.47 -4.56 11.13
C ALA A 158 19.07 -3.33 11.97
N GLY A 159 18.66 -2.26 11.31
CA GLY A 159 18.24 -1.01 11.95
C GLY A 159 18.80 0.14 11.14
N LEU A 160 18.05 0.69 10.19
CA LEU A 160 17.36 1.97 10.43
C LEU A 160 16.13 2.18 9.52
N GLY A 161 15.70 1.16 8.76
CA GLY A 161 14.58 1.29 7.80
C GLY A 161 13.26 0.62 8.21
N ALA A 162 13.32 -0.41 9.07
CA ALA A 162 12.15 -1.24 9.39
C ALA A 162 11.38 -0.77 10.64
N THR A 163 11.98 0.07 11.48
CA THR A 163 11.41 0.47 12.78
C THR A 163 10.30 1.50 12.66
N ILE A 164 10.43 2.51 11.78
CA ILE A 164 9.42 3.59 11.68
C ILE A 164 8.05 3.06 11.17
N VAL A 165 8.05 2.07 10.26
CA VAL A 165 6.81 1.52 9.70
C VAL A 165 6.20 0.44 10.60
N ALA A 166 7.02 -0.34 11.30
CA ALA A 166 6.54 -1.29 12.30
C ALA A 166 5.90 -0.56 13.50
N GLU A 167 6.42 0.61 13.88
CA GLU A 167 5.84 1.48 14.92
C GLU A 167 4.54 2.15 14.47
N LEU A 168 4.44 2.58 13.20
CA LEU A 168 3.16 3.04 12.61
C LEU A 168 2.11 1.93 12.56
N TRP A 169 2.48 0.68 12.24
CA TRP A 169 1.56 -0.45 12.25
C TRP A 169 1.21 -0.92 13.67
N THR A 170 2.15 -0.90 14.62
CA THR A 170 1.86 -1.20 16.04
C THR A 170 1.04 -0.10 16.70
N TRP A 171 1.17 1.16 16.26
CA TRP A 171 0.28 2.26 16.65
C TRP A 171 -1.13 2.08 16.06
N LEU A 172 -1.26 1.78 14.76
CA LEU A 172 -2.54 1.50 14.09
C LEU A 172 -3.27 0.27 14.65
N THR A 173 -2.54 -0.75 15.11
CA THR A 173 -3.12 -1.96 15.73
C THR A 173 -3.45 -1.79 17.22
N LYS A 174 -2.71 -0.95 17.97
CA LYS A 174 -2.98 -0.71 19.41
C LYS A 174 -4.17 0.20 19.70
N HIS A 175 -4.58 1.06 18.76
CA HIS A 175 -5.70 1.99 18.98
C HIS A 175 -7.10 1.44 18.60
N ASN A 176 -7.24 0.13 18.35
CA ASN A 176 -8.52 -0.48 17.93
C ASN A 176 -8.97 -1.65 18.83
N THR A 177 -8.98 -1.49 20.15
CA THR A 177 -9.51 -2.49 21.11
C THR A 177 -11.04 -2.53 21.18
N GLY A 178 -11.76 -2.01 20.17
CA GLY A 178 -13.21 -1.84 20.20
C GLY A 178 -14.00 -2.50 19.07
N CYS A 179 -13.44 -3.48 18.34
CA CYS A 179 -14.15 -4.11 17.23
C CYS A 179 -15.00 -5.33 17.69
N SER A 180 -16.31 -5.13 17.83
CA SER A 180 -17.31 -6.19 18.05
C SER A 180 -18.03 -6.56 16.75
N CYS A 181 -17.31 -7.04 15.73
CA CYS A 181 -17.96 -7.61 14.53
C CYS A 181 -17.91 -9.16 14.57
N PRO A 182 -18.93 -9.85 14.01
CA PRO A 182 -19.02 -11.32 14.06
C PRO A 182 -17.87 -12.05 13.35
N GLU A 183 -17.23 -11.41 12.36
CA GLU A 183 -16.15 -11.98 11.55
C GLU A 183 -14.81 -12.03 12.32
N CYS A 184 -14.53 -11.05 13.20
CA CYS A 184 -13.30 -11.01 14.00
C CYS A 184 -13.22 -12.15 15.05
N THR A 185 -14.37 -12.64 15.52
CA THR A 185 -14.44 -13.75 16.51
C THR A 185 -14.02 -15.11 15.97
N ARG A 186 -13.82 -15.25 14.65
CA ARG A 186 -13.52 -16.54 14.02
C ARG A 186 -12.02 -16.79 13.78
N ILE A 187 -11.15 -15.83 14.12
CA ILE A 187 -9.68 -15.91 13.98
C ILE A 187 -9.03 -15.86 15.38
N ARG A 188 -9.62 -16.56 16.35
CA ARG A 188 -9.03 -16.74 17.68
C ARG A 188 -8.76 -18.21 17.95
#